data_AF-A0A964UNU1-F1
#
_entry.id   AF-A0A964UNU1-F1
#
_cell.length_a   1.000
_cell.length_b   1.000
_cell.length_c   1.000
_cell.angle_alpha   90.00
_cell.angle_beta   90.00
_cell.angle_gamma   90.00
#
_symmetry.space_group_name_H-M   'P 1'
#
loop_
_entity.id
_entity.type
_entity.pdbx_description
1 polymer ?
#
loop_
_entity_poly.entity_id
_entity_poly.type
_entity_poly.pdbx_seq_one_letter_code
_entity_poly.pdbx_strand_id
1 'polypeptide(L)'
;MKGLLIALVVVLVGLGAFIVFDSQRSELPPTGTTTDELIDEDGPVVTPAGYRLHEEPTLGYRLLVPEHAEVEEEGAGIRKVSVIGPESEPATEITDGYTFTIVARAATHGSAESYALDEIEQDLGEVVASPTQVTIGGDYEASRWVERSMLGSEVERSTLVPGNGQEYSVSVSISGDEDGSYRQEVDEMLASLEFFTPERDAALVDTVPIAMLDYERVSDGPERGCDRVVVIEHDLVPATTTPLNAALTQLFAFDLEEVEGWQNFMAETNDTLSFERVTLEEGTAAVYLTGELSGLRGVCDNPRAAIQIEETALAFDTVDSVELFLNGEPTDLTPGGRGQ
;
A
#
# COMPACT_ATOMS: atom_id res chain seq x y z
N MET A 1 -23.74 -29.43 48.96
CA MET A 1 -24.42 -30.68 48.57
C MET A 1 -24.61 -30.65 47.07
N LYS A 2 -23.94 -31.57 46.35
CA LYS A 2 -24.27 -32.18 45.03
C LYS A 2 -24.86 -31.21 43.97
N GLY A 3 -24.18 -30.81 42.89
CA GLY A 3 -23.30 -31.61 42.04
C GLY A 3 -24.13 -32.63 41.25
N LEU A 4 -24.55 -32.30 40.03
CA LEU A 4 -24.97 -33.31 39.06
C LEU A 4 -24.74 -32.82 37.62
N LEU A 5 -23.63 -33.30 37.07
CA LEU A 5 -23.32 -33.47 35.66
C LEU A 5 -24.18 -34.65 35.15
N ILE A 6 -24.92 -34.50 34.05
CA ILE A 6 -25.34 -35.64 33.21
C ILE A 6 -25.16 -35.24 31.76
N ALA A 7 -24.10 -35.80 31.16
CA ALA A 7 -24.02 -36.05 29.74
C ALA A 7 -24.94 -37.23 29.40
N LEU A 8 -25.74 -37.12 28.34
CA LEU A 8 -26.30 -38.27 27.66
C LEU A 8 -26.28 -38.04 26.15
N VAL A 9 -25.29 -38.64 25.51
CA VAL A 9 -25.27 -38.91 24.07
C VAL A 9 -26.18 -40.11 23.84
N VAL A 10 -27.20 -39.96 22.99
CA VAL A 10 -27.88 -41.09 22.35
C VAL A 10 -27.97 -40.80 20.86
N VAL A 11 -27.15 -41.53 20.11
CA VAL A 11 -27.26 -41.70 18.66
C VAL A 11 -28.29 -42.80 18.40
N LEU A 12 -29.30 -42.52 17.57
CA LEU A 12 -30.08 -43.56 16.90
C LEU A 12 -30.36 -43.14 15.45
N VAL A 13 -29.88 -44.00 14.57
CA VAL A 13 -29.97 -43.95 13.11
C VAL A 13 -31.29 -44.56 12.63
N GLY A 14 -31.93 -43.88 11.67
CA GLY A 14 -32.65 -44.52 10.56
C GLY A 14 -34.13 -44.89 10.76
N LEU A 15 -35.03 -44.24 10.01
CA LEU A 15 -35.61 -44.72 8.74
C LEU A 15 -36.99 -44.06 8.46
N GLY A 16 -37.06 -43.30 7.36
CA GLY A 16 -38.15 -43.29 6.38
C GLY A 16 -39.61 -43.01 6.81
N ALA A 17 -40.09 -41.81 6.50
CA ALA A 17 -41.43 -41.61 5.95
C ALA A 17 -41.44 -40.39 5.02
N PHE A 18 -41.43 -40.67 3.71
CA PHE A 18 -41.72 -39.72 2.65
C PHE A 18 -43.20 -39.32 2.76
N ILE A 19 -43.49 -38.05 3.02
CA ILE A 19 -44.80 -37.46 2.72
C ILE A 19 -44.56 -36.35 1.70
N VAL A 20 -45.05 -36.61 0.50
CA VAL A 20 -45.13 -35.68 -0.63
C VAL A 20 -46.21 -34.66 -0.29
N PHE A 21 -45.82 -33.40 -0.14
CA PHE A 21 -46.72 -32.27 -0.31
C PHE A 21 -46.27 -31.48 -1.54
N ASP A 22 -47.10 -31.63 -2.57
CA ASP A 22 -47.11 -30.84 -3.79
C ASP A 22 -47.70 -29.47 -3.47
N SER A 23 -46.88 -28.43 -3.57
CA SER A 23 -47.34 -27.05 -3.68
C SER A 23 -46.44 -26.33 -4.67
N GLN A 24 -46.87 -26.37 -5.94
CA GLN A 24 -46.77 -25.29 -6.92
C GLN A 24 -45.47 -24.46 -6.81
N ARG A 25 -44.43 -24.93 -7.51
CA ARG A 25 -43.30 -24.09 -7.92
C ARG A 25 -43.86 -22.85 -8.65
N SER A 26 -43.84 -21.70 -7.99
CA SER A 26 -43.69 -20.44 -8.71
C SER A 26 -42.26 -20.43 -9.24
N GLU A 27 -42.14 -20.69 -10.54
CA GLU A 27 -40.92 -20.48 -11.30
C GLU A 27 -40.57 -18.98 -11.22
N LEU A 28 -39.64 -18.64 -10.34
CA LEU A 28 -38.88 -17.40 -10.44
C LEU A 28 -38.16 -17.43 -11.80
N PRO A 29 -38.17 -16.33 -12.58
CA PRO A 29 -37.42 -16.28 -13.81
C PRO A 29 -35.93 -16.45 -13.50
N PRO A 30 -35.14 -17.09 -14.38
CA PRO A 30 -33.70 -17.15 -14.20
C PRO A 30 -33.15 -15.75 -14.53
N THR A 31 -32.92 -14.92 -13.53
CA THR A 31 -32.02 -13.77 -13.67
C THR A 31 -30.68 -14.20 -13.10
N GLY A 32 -29.99 -15.02 -13.88
CA GLY A 32 -28.55 -15.15 -13.75
C GLY A 32 -27.94 -13.96 -14.48
N THR A 33 -27.24 -13.12 -13.75
CA THR A 33 -26.06 -12.47 -14.27
C THR A 33 -24.97 -12.76 -13.25
N THR A 34 -24.32 -13.90 -13.43
CA THR A 34 -23.07 -14.22 -12.76
C THR A 34 -22.06 -13.13 -13.16
N THR A 35 -21.22 -12.70 -12.21
CA THR A 35 -20.20 -11.64 -12.37
C THR A 35 -19.21 -11.87 -13.52
N ASP A 36 -19.25 -13.03 -14.19
CA ASP A 36 -18.52 -13.34 -15.42
C ASP A 36 -18.97 -12.52 -16.66
N GLU A 37 -20.10 -11.81 -16.60
CA GLU A 37 -20.62 -11.04 -17.76
C GLU A 37 -20.28 -9.54 -17.74
N LEU A 38 -19.31 -9.12 -16.91
CA LEU A 38 -18.82 -7.73 -16.84
C LEU A 38 -17.38 -7.55 -17.36
N ILE A 39 -16.75 -8.61 -17.86
CA ILE A 39 -15.37 -8.57 -18.38
C ILE A 39 -15.38 -8.98 -19.85
N ASP A 40 -15.48 -8.01 -20.74
CA ASP A 40 -15.01 -8.17 -22.12
C ASP A 40 -13.54 -7.71 -22.10
N GLU A 41 -12.59 -8.63 -22.31
CA GLU A 41 -11.14 -8.39 -22.09
C GLU A 41 -10.52 -7.27 -22.96
N ASP A 42 -11.32 -6.59 -23.79
CA ASP A 42 -10.97 -5.37 -24.52
C ASP A 42 -12.18 -4.40 -24.74
N GLY A 43 -13.26 -4.52 -23.96
CA GLY A 43 -14.51 -3.74 -24.11
C GLY A 43 -14.74 -2.66 -23.04
N PRO A 44 -15.58 -1.63 -23.30
CA PRO A 44 -15.90 -0.59 -22.32
C PRO A 44 -16.66 -1.18 -21.11
N VAL A 45 -16.28 -0.78 -19.90
CA VAL A 45 -16.98 -1.11 -18.64
C VAL A 45 -18.48 -0.83 -18.82
N VAL A 46 -19.32 -1.87 -18.68
CA VAL A 46 -20.78 -1.73 -18.77
C VAL A 46 -21.27 -1.07 -17.49
N THR A 47 -21.55 0.23 -17.56
CA THR A 47 -22.14 0.99 -16.44
C THR A 47 -23.65 0.76 -16.38
N PRO A 48 -24.22 0.31 -15.25
CA PRO A 48 -25.66 0.27 -15.05
C PRO A 48 -26.30 1.66 -15.27
N ALA A 49 -27.57 1.69 -15.71
CA ALA A 49 -28.28 2.94 -15.90
C ALA A 49 -28.40 3.71 -14.57
N GLY A 50 -28.07 5.01 -14.59
CA GLY A 50 -28.06 5.85 -13.38
C GLY A 50 -26.74 5.86 -12.62
N TYR A 51 -25.71 5.16 -13.11
CA TYR A 51 -24.36 5.17 -12.56
C TYR A 51 -23.33 5.68 -13.57
N ARG A 52 -22.28 6.30 -13.04
CA ARG A 52 -21.07 6.68 -13.77
C ARG A 52 -19.84 6.03 -13.14
N LEU A 53 -18.88 5.65 -13.97
CA LEU A 53 -17.57 5.22 -13.48
C LEU A 53 -16.83 6.44 -12.90
N HIS A 54 -16.29 6.28 -11.69
CA HIS A 54 -15.39 7.21 -11.05
C HIS A 54 -14.07 6.51 -10.81
N GLU A 55 -13.00 7.03 -11.41
CA GLU A 55 -11.65 6.47 -11.31
C GLU A 55 -10.76 7.46 -10.56
N GLU A 56 -9.96 6.92 -9.64
CA GLU A 56 -8.92 7.65 -8.92
C GLU A 56 -7.57 6.96 -9.17
N PRO A 57 -6.94 7.23 -10.33
CA PRO A 57 -5.76 6.49 -10.74
C PRO A 57 -4.60 6.62 -9.75
N THR A 58 -4.39 7.81 -9.19
CA THR A 58 -3.34 8.09 -8.19
C THR A 58 -3.61 7.47 -6.81
N LEU A 59 -4.87 7.13 -6.53
CA LEU A 59 -5.26 6.43 -5.30
C LEU A 59 -5.45 4.92 -5.53
N GLY A 60 -5.39 4.46 -6.77
CA GLY A 60 -5.40 3.03 -7.12
C GLY A 60 -6.76 2.36 -6.99
N TYR A 61 -7.86 3.08 -7.22
CA TYR A 61 -9.18 2.45 -7.23
C TYR A 61 -10.12 3.07 -8.27
N ARG A 62 -11.17 2.32 -8.59
CA ARG A 62 -12.34 2.81 -9.33
C ARG A 62 -13.62 2.24 -8.73
N LEU A 63 -14.72 2.94 -8.92
CA LEU A 63 -16.03 2.50 -8.46
C LEU A 63 -17.15 3.11 -9.31
N LEU A 64 -18.33 2.50 -9.29
CA LEU A 64 -19.54 3.07 -9.88
C LEU A 64 -20.25 3.97 -8.87
N VAL A 65 -20.44 5.24 -9.23
CA VAL A 65 -21.12 6.24 -8.39
C VAL A 65 -22.47 6.61 -9.02
N PRO A 66 -23.56 6.79 -8.26
CA PRO A 66 -24.82 7.29 -8.83
C PRO A 66 -24.61 8.63 -9.54
N GLU A 67 -25.26 8.82 -10.70
CA GLU A 67 -25.10 10.04 -11.51
C GLU A 67 -25.49 11.32 -10.76
N HIS A 68 -26.38 11.21 -9.78
CA HIS A 68 -26.88 12.31 -8.97
C HIS A 68 -26.09 12.53 -7.67
N ALA A 69 -25.08 11.69 -7.39
CA ALA A 69 -24.22 11.86 -6.22
C ALA A 69 -23.12 12.91 -6.49
N GLU A 70 -22.87 13.72 -5.48
CA GLU A 70 -21.75 14.66 -5.45
C GLU A 70 -20.48 13.92 -4.98
N VAL A 71 -19.35 14.21 -5.62
CA VAL A 71 -18.05 13.66 -5.24
C VAL A 71 -17.12 14.81 -4.91
N GLU A 72 -16.64 14.84 -3.68
CA GLU A 72 -15.79 15.89 -3.12
C GLU A 72 -14.42 15.33 -2.73
N GLU A 73 -13.38 16.13 -2.95
CA GLU A 73 -12.04 15.92 -2.40
C GLU A 73 -11.91 16.72 -1.09
N GLU A 74 -11.92 16.03 0.04
CA GLU A 74 -11.79 16.66 1.37
C GLU A 74 -10.32 16.71 1.87
N GLY A 75 -9.41 16.04 1.17
CA GLY A 75 -7.99 16.00 1.49
C GLY A 75 -7.20 15.04 0.61
N ALA A 76 -5.88 15.03 0.78
CA ALA A 76 -5.01 14.10 0.08
C ALA A 76 -5.41 12.66 0.43
N GLY A 77 -5.83 11.89 -0.58
CA GLY A 77 -6.28 10.51 -0.41
C GLY A 77 -7.71 10.35 0.13
N ILE A 78 -8.48 11.44 0.29
CA ILE A 78 -9.85 11.38 0.80
C ILE A 78 -10.81 11.75 -0.32
N ARG A 79 -11.74 10.84 -0.61
CA ARG A 79 -12.89 11.09 -1.49
C ARG A 79 -14.17 10.82 -0.74
N LYS A 80 -15.08 11.77 -0.82
CA LYS A 80 -16.40 11.67 -0.22
C LYS A 80 -17.43 11.72 -1.32
N VAL A 81 -18.32 10.74 -1.30
CA VAL A 81 -19.51 10.68 -2.13
C VAL A 81 -20.70 10.97 -1.23
N SER A 82 -21.55 11.90 -1.65
CA SER A 82 -22.77 12.24 -0.90
C SER A 82 -23.99 12.31 -1.80
N VAL A 83 -25.09 11.79 -1.28
CA VAL A 83 -26.44 11.96 -1.85
C VAL A 83 -27.29 12.64 -0.80
N ILE A 84 -27.86 13.79 -1.16
CA ILE A 84 -28.85 14.49 -0.35
C ILE A 84 -30.23 14.02 -0.83
N GLY A 85 -30.95 13.35 0.07
CA GLY A 85 -32.28 12.84 -0.16
C GLY A 85 -33.35 13.93 -0.23
N PRO A 86 -34.51 13.65 -0.87
CA PRO A 86 -35.57 14.62 -1.08
C PRO A 86 -36.24 15.13 0.21
N GLU A 87 -36.12 14.40 1.32
CA GLU A 87 -36.67 14.78 2.62
C GLU A 87 -35.68 15.58 3.48
N SER A 88 -34.54 15.97 2.93
CA SER A 88 -33.52 16.72 3.68
C SER A 88 -33.98 18.15 4.03
N GLU A 89 -33.91 18.50 5.32
CA GLU A 89 -34.21 19.83 5.85
C GLU A 89 -33.07 20.36 6.77
N PRO A 90 -32.33 21.41 6.37
CA PRO A 90 -32.38 22.09 5.06
C PRO A 90 -31.85 21.17 3.94
N ALA A 91 -32.24 21.45 2.69
CA ALA A 91 -31.80 20.70 1.50
C ALA A 91 -30.27 20.79 1.19
N THR A 92 -29.49 21.32 2.12
CA THR A 92 -28.03 21.42 2.10
C THR A 92 -27.36 20.57 3.19
N GLU A 93 -28.15 19.93 4.05
CA GLU A 93 -27.68 19.07 5.14
C GLU A 93 -28.28 17.68 4.97
N ILE A 94 -27.46 16.65 5.17
CA ILE A 94 -27.90 15.25 5.05
C ILE A 94 -28.67 14.87 6.30
N THR A 95 -29.96 15.18 6.29
CA THR A 95 -30.95 14.65 7.24
C THR A 95 -31.71 13.47 6.63
N ASP A 96 -31.64 13.34 5.32
CA ASP A 96 -32.12 12.25 4.48
C ASP A 96 -31.07 12.01 3.37
N GLY A 97 -30.67 10.77 3.10
CA GLY A 97 -29.61 10.42 2.16
C GLY A 97 -28.41 9.74 2.82
N TYR A 98 -27.24 9.79 2.19
CA TYR A 98 -26.05 9.11 2.69
C TYR A 98 -24.73 9.82 2.39
N THR A 99 -23.72 9.43 3.17
CA THR A 99 -22.31 9.72 2.91
C THR A 99 -21.54 8.42 2.79
N PHE A 100 -20.64 8.37 1.82
CA PHE A 100 -19.73 7.28 1.55
C PHE A 100 -18.34 7.87 1.36
N THR A 101 -17.42 7.60 2.28
CA THR A 101 -16.07 8.17 2.28
C THR A 101 -15.05 7.06 2.08
N ILE A 102 -14.15 7.23 1.12
CA ILE A 102 -12.96 6.40 0.95
C ILE A 102 -11.74 7.22 1.38
N VAL A 103 -10.95 6.65 2.27
CA VAL A 103 -9.62 7.13 2.65
C VAL A 103 -8.59 6.13 2.13
N ALA A 104 -7.74 6.57 1.21
CA ALA A 104 -6.62 5.80 0.67
C ALA A 104 -5.30 6.32 1.23
N ARG A 105 -4.43 5.42 1.68
CA ARG A 105 -3.08 5.74 2.18
C ARG A 105 -2.09 4.63 1.86
N ALA A 106 -0.80 4.94 1.95
CA ALA A 106 0.26 3.94 1.78
C ALA A 106 0.06 2.79 2.77
N ALA A 107 0.16 1.56 2.26
CA ALA A 107 -0.04 0.37 3.09
C ALA A 107 1.02 0.31 4.20
N THR A 108 0.56 0.24 5.44
CA THR A 108 1.39 0.04 6.64
C THR A 108 0.98 -1.22 7.40
N HIS A 109 -0.26 -1.67 7.18
CA HIS A 109 -0.82 -2.86 7.79
C HIS A 109 -0.64 -4.10 6.90
N GLY A 110 -0.44 -5.26 7.55
CA GLY A 110 -0.33 -6.55 6.86
C GLY A 110 -1.67 -7.20 6.50
N SER A 111 -2.78 -6.69 7.03
CA SER A 111 -4.13 -7.24 6.82
C SER A 111 -5.23 -6.21 7.12
N ALA A 112 -6.41 -6.44 6.57
CA ALA A 112 -7.61 -5.65 6.89
C ALA A 112 -7.97 -5.70 8.39
N GLU A 113 -7.82 -6.86 9.03
CA GLU A 113 -8.08 -7.03 10.47
C GLU A 113 -7.13 -6.18 11.31
N SER A 114 -5.82 -6.26 11.06
CA SER A 114 -4.83 -5.44 11.78
C SER A 114 -5.09 -3.94 11.60
N TYR A 115 -5.56 -3.54 10.41
CA TYR A 115 -5.91 -2.16 10.14
C TYR A 115 -7.17 -1.74 10.91
N ALA A 116 -8.23 -2.54 10.91
CA ALA A 116 -9.44 -2.23 11.68
C ALA A 116 -9.16 -2.08 13.18
N LEU A 117 -8.30 -2.93 13.75
CA LEU A 117 -7.93 -2.85 15.16
C LEU A 117 -7.16 -1.57 15.51
N ASP A 118 -6.24 -1.13 14.64
CA ASP A 118 -5.52 0.13 14.81
C ASP A 118 -6.45 1.34 14.69
N GLU A 119 -7.36 1.34 13.69
CA GLU A 119 -8.35 2.42 13.53
C GLU A 119 -9.28 2.54 14.75
N ILE A 120 -9.75 1.41 15.28
CA ILE A 120 -10.57 1.37 16.50
C ILE A 120 -9.80 1.85 17.74
N GLU A 121 -8.50 1.55 17.85
CA GLU A 121 -7.69 2.01 18.98
C GLU A 121 -7.44 3.52 18.93
N GLN A 122 -7.35 4.09 17.73
CA GLN A 122 -7.12 5.52 17.50
C GLN A 122 -8.40 6.35 17.53
N ASP A 123 -9.55 5.77 17.15
CA ASP A 123 -10.85 6.45 17.21
C ASP A 123 -11.41 6.45 18.64
N LEU A 124 -12.07 7.55 19.02
CA LEU A 124 -12.74 7.70 20.30
C LEU A 124 -14.23 7.34 20.24
N GLY A 125 -14.68 6.81 19.09
CA GLY A 125 -16.05 6.33 18.87
C GLY A 125 -16.44 5.14 19.73
N GLU A 126 -17.74 4.98 19.98
CA GLU A 126 -18.25 3.77 20.64
C GLU A 126 -18.45 2.68 19.59
N VAL A 127 -17.63 1.62 19.62
CA VAL A 127 -17.83 0.43 18.78
C VAL A 127 -19.10 -0.29 19.23
N VAL A 128 -20.13 -0.26 18.38
CA VAL A 128 -21.42 -0.91 18.65
C VAL A 128 -21.51 -2.32 18.08
N ALA A 129 -20.72 -2.63 17.05
CA ALA A 129 -20.52 -3.98 16.54
C ALA A 129 -19.03 -4.20 16.26
N SER A 130 -18.45 -5.27 16.84
CA SER A 130 -17.03 -5.59 16.67
C SER A 130 -16.67 -5.97 15.23
N PRO A 131 -15.39 -5.85 14.84
CA PRO A 131 -14.92 -6.25 13.52
C PRO A 131 -15.28 -7.68 13.14
N THR A 132 -15.75 -7.83 11.90
CA THR A 132 -16.07 -9.10 11.25
C THR A 132 -15.51 -9.10 9.84
N GLN A 133 -15.01 -10.26 9.40
CA GLN A 133 -14.48 -10.40 8.05
C GLN A 133 -15.60 -10.48 7.02
N VAL A 134 -15.48 -9.69 5.95
CA VAL A 134 -16.41 -9.62 4.81
C VAL A 134 -15.64 -9.54 3.49
N THR A 135 -16.34 -9.61 2.37
CA THR A 135 -15.78 -9.30 1.05
C THR A 135 -16.39 -8.02 0.48
N ILE A 136 -15.58 -7.22 -0.20
CA ILE A 136 -15.98 -5.99 -0.90
C ILE A 136 -15.39 -6.05 -2.32
N GLY A 137 -16.04 -5.43 -3.30
CA GLY A 137 -15.50 -5.38 -4.66
C GLY A 137 -15.34 -6.75 -5.33
N GLY A 138 -16.29 -7.65 -5.07
CA GLY A 138 -16.20 -9.06 -5.45
C GLY A 138 -15.50 -9.90 -4.39
N ASP A 139 -14.17 -9.85 -4.35
CA ASP A 139 -13.35 -10.84 -3.62
C ASP A 139 -12.31 -10.24 -2.66
N TYR A 140 -12.27 -8.92 -2.48
CA TYR A 140 -11.29 -8.32 -1.58
C TYR A 140 -11.69 -8.56 -0.12
N GLU A 141 -10.80 -9.23 0.64
CA GLU A 141 -10.99 -9.41 2.07
C GLU A 141 -10.97 -8.04 2.78
N ALA A 142 -12.03 -7.80 3.54
CA ALA A 142 -12.22 -6.59 4.32
C ALA A 142 -12.59 -6.91 5.76
N SER A 143 -12.31 -5.99 6.67
CA SER A 143 -12.75 -6.06 8.06
C SER A 143 -13.78 -4.97 8.31
N ARG A 144 -15.00 -5.34 8.67
CA ARG A 144 -16.14 -4.45 8.81
C ARG A 144 -16.65 -4.39 10.24
N TRP A 145 -16.93 -3.19 10.72
CA TRP A 145 -17.49 -2.93 12.04
C TRP A 145 -18.46 -1.75 12.01
N VAL A 146 -19.17 -1.52 13.10
CA VAL A 146 -20.09 -0.38 13.23
C VAL A 146 -19.74 0.42 14.47
N GLU A 147 -19.68 1.73 14.31
CA GLU A 147 -19.46 2.69 15.37
C GLU A 147 -20.65 3.62 15.52
N ARG A 148 -20.84 4.12 16.75
CA ARG A 148 -21.74 5.24 17.01
C ARG A 148 -20.92 6.52 17.05
N SER A 149 -21.24 7.43 16.13
CA SER A 149 -20.67 8.78 16.11
C SER A 149 -21.07 9.58 17.37
N MET A 150 -20.36 10.67 17.64
CA MET A 150 -20.71 11.58 18.75
C MET A 150 -22.13 12.16 18.66
N LEU A 151 -22.71 12.21 17.46
CA LEU A 151 -24.07 12.68 17.21
C LEU A 151 -25.12 11.58 17.37
N GLY A 152 -24.70 10.35 17.69
CA GLY A 152 -25.56 9.20 17.92
C GLY A 152 -25.90 8.38 16.67
N SER A 153 -25.53 8.86 15.47
CA SER A 153 -25.69 8.12 14.21
C SER A 153 -24.73 6.96 14.12
N GLU A 154 -25.17 5.86 13.51
CA GLU A 154 -24.33 4.69 13.25
C GLU A 154 -23.57 4.86 11.94
N VAL A 155 -22.28 4.54 11.99
CA VAL A 155 -21.36 4.59 10.85
C VAL A 155 -20.81 3.19 10.66
N GLU A 156 -21.03 2.64 9.47
CA GLU A 156 -20.44 1.38 9.06
C GLU A 156 -19.05 1.65 8.49
N ARG A 157 -18.04 1.00 9.04
CA ARG A 157 -16.65 1.14 8.60
C ARG A 157 -16.14 -0.18 8.05
N SER A 158 -15.34 -0.13 7.00
CA SER A 158 -14.65 -1.28 6.42
C SER A 158 -13.22 -0.92 6.06
N THR A 159 -12.26 -1.73 6.47
CA THR A 159 -10.85 -1.59 6.07
C THR A 159 -10.46 -2.65 5.06
N LEU A 160 -9.58 -2.30 4.11
CA LEU A 160 -9.09 -3.18 3.07
C LEU A 160 -7.58 -3.00 2.87
N VAL A 161 -6.88 -4.11 2.60
CA VAL A 161 -5.46 -4.13 2.21
C VAL A 161 -5.32 -5.01 0.96
N PRO A 162 -5.66 -4.51 -0.24
CA PRO A 162 -5.80 -5.33 -1.44
C PRO A 162 -4.46 -5.77 -2.06
N GLY A 163 -3.32 -5.33 -1.51
CA GLY A 163 -1.98 -5.70 -2.00
C GLY A 163 -1.47 -4.86 -3.16
N ASN A 164 -2.11 -3.73 -3.48
CA ASN A 164 -1.72 -2.79 -4.53
C ASN A 164 -0.73 -1.70 -4.04
N GLY A 165 -0.21 -1.83 -2.82
CA GLY A 165 0.65 -0.83 -2.18
C GLY A 165 -0.10 0.25 -1.39
N GLN A 166 -1.42 0.23 -1.39
CA GLN A 166 -2.28 1.10 -0.57
C GLN A 166 -3.10 0.26 0.43
N GLU A 167 -3.62 0.92 1.45
CA GLU A 167 -4.69 0.46 2.34
C GLU A 167 -5.83 1.46 2.34
N TYR A 168 -7.06 0.98 2.51
CA TYR A 168 -8.28 1.76 2.35
C TYR A 168 -9.18 1.65 3.58
N SER A 169 -9.71 2.76 4.06
CA SER A 169 -10.86 2.77 4.99
C SER A 169 -12.07 3.35 4.25
N VAL A 170 -13.17 2.62 4.29
CA VAL A 170 -14.46 3.01 3.72
C VAL A 170 -15.43 3.24 4.87
N SER A 171 -16.01 4.43 4.95
CA SER A 171 -17.00 4.81 5.97
C SER A 171 -18.32 5.16 5.31
N VAL A 172 -19.41 4.60 5.83
CA VAL A 172 -20.76 4.80 5.31
C VAL A 172 -21.68 5.25 6.45
N SER A 173 -22.40 6.35 6.23
CA SER A 173 -23.49 6.80 7.11
C SER A 173 -24.74 7.03 6.27
N ILE A 174 -25.86 6.43 6.67
CA ILE A 174 -27.15 6.53 5.99
C ILE A 174 -28.18 7.13 6.95
N SER A 175 -28.99 8.06 6.45
CA SER A 175 -30.10 8.73 7.14
C SER A 175 -31.37 8.65 6.29
N GLY A 176 -32.54 8.45 6.89
CA GLY A 176 -33.82 8.53 6.17
C GLY A 176 -34.18 7.35 5.26
N ASP A 177 -33.43 6.24 5.30
CA ASP A 177 -33.60 5.10 4.37
C ASP A 177 -34.75 4.14 4.73
N GLU A 178 -35.99 4.65 4.75
CA GLU A 178 -37.16 3.84 5.12
C GLU A 178 -37.46 2.71 4.11
N ASP A 179 -37.16 2.93 2.82
CA ASP A 179 -37.44 2.00 1.73
C ASP A 179 -36.22 1.17 1.29
N GLY A 180 -35.03 1.44 1.82
CA GLY A 180 -33.80 0.73 1.53
C GLY A 180 -33.11 1.16 0.24
N SER A 181 -33.60 2.23 -0.41
CA SER A 181 -33.04 2.73 -1.66
C SER A 181 -31.61 3.24 -1.51
N TYR A 182 -31.28 3.97 -0.43
CA TYR A 182 -29.91 4.43 -0.19
C TYR A 182 -28.98 3.27 0.14
N ARG A 183 -29.46 2.30 0.93
CA ARG A 183 -28.68 1.08 1.20
C ARG A 183 -28.37 0.34 -0.10
N GLN A 184 -29.34 0.22 -1.00
CA GLN A 184 -29.11 -0.42 -2.29
C GLN A 184 -28.03 0.29 -3.11
N GLU A 185 -28.07 1.63 -3.20
CA GLU A 185 -27.04 2.39 -3.93
C GLU A 185 -25.65 2.23 -3.32
N VAL A 186 -25.55 2.26 -1.98
CA VAL A 186 -24.30 2.01 -1.27
C VAL A 186 -23.78 0.60 -1.51
N ASP A 187 -24.64 -0.41 -1.49
CA ASP A 187 -24.24 -1.80 -1.71
C ASP A 187 -23.75 -2.00 -3.16
N GLU A 188 -24.38 -1.33 -4.13
CA GLU A 188 -23.92 -1.31 -5.53
C GLU A 188 -22.56 -0.61 -5.67
N MET A 189 -22.34 0.51 -4.97
CA MET A 189 -21.04 1.17 -4.89
C MET A 189 -19.96 0.23 -4.31
N LEU A 190 -20.23 -0.40 -3.16
CA LEU A 190 -19.31 -1.34 -2.50
C LEU A 190 -19.00 -2.56 -3.37
N ALA A 191 -20.00 -3.09 -4.08
CA ALA A 191 -19.83 -4.23 -4.97
C ALA A 191 -19.01 -3.89 -6.22
N SER A 192 -19.07 -2.63 -6.68
CA SER A 192 -18.34 -2.14 -7.85
C SER A 192 -16.90 -1.69 -7.59
N LEU A 193 -16.47 -1.68 -6.32
CA LEU A 193 -15.12 -1.25 -5.97
C LEU A 193 -14.09 -2.18 -6.59
N GLU A 194 -13.14 -1.60 -7.32
CA GLU A 194 -12.00 -2.33 -7.84
C GLU A 194 -10.71 -1.61 -7.48
N PHE A 195 -9.71 -2.38 -7.07
CA PHE A 195 -8.41 -1.87 -6.66
C PHE A 195 -7.35 -2.31 -7.66
N PHE A 196 -6.51 -1.35 -8.04
CA PHE A 196 -5.39 -1.56 -8.94
C PHE A 196 -4.16 -0.84 -8.40
N THR A 197 -2.97 -1.22 -8.86
CA THR A 197 -1.74 -0.51 -8.48
C THR A 197 -1.90 0.96 -8.88
N PRO A 198 -1.84 1.91 -7.92
CA PRO A 198 -2.02 3.31 -8.25
C PRO A 198 -1.07 3.72 -9.36
N GLU A 199 -1.60 4.50 -10.30
CA GLU A 199 -0.78 5.32 -11.18
C GLU A 199 -0.02 6.27 -10.26
N ARG A 200 1.17 5.84 -9.84
CA ARG A 200 2.08 6.75 -9.18
C ARG A 200 2.31 7.83 -10.20
N ASP A 201 2.01 9.07 -9.84
CA ASP A 201 2.48 10.21 -10.59
C ASP A 201 3.95 9.95 -10.89
N ALA A 202 4.28 9.71 -12.16
CA ALA A 202 5.66 9.78 -12.63
C ALA A 202 6.25 11.20 -12.41
N ALA A 203 5.49 12.10 -11.79
CA ALA A 203 5.82 13.47 -11.43
C ALA A 203 6.32 13.66 -9.99
N LEU A 204 6.17 12.69 -9.07
CA LEU A 204 6.92 12.73 -7.80
C LEU A 204 8.21 11.93 -7.97
N VAL A 205 9.12 12.57 -8.68
CA VAL A 205 10.53 12.19 -8.75
C VAL A 205 11.20 12.81 -7.54
N ASP A 206 11.73 11.99 -6.64
CA ASP A 206 12.81 12.48 -5.77
C ASP A 206 14.11 12.28 -6.52
N THR A 207 14.90 13.34 -6.61
CA THR A 207 16.25 13.23 -7.10
C THR A 207 17.17 12.97 -5.92
N VAL A 208 17.95 11.91 -5.99
CA VAL A 208 18.95 11.59 -4.96
C VAL A 208 20.36 11.70 -5.51
N PRO A 209 21.30 12.22 -4.71
CA PRO A 209 22.70 12.23 -5.10
C PRO A 209 23.27 10.82 -5.02
N ILE A 210 24.03 10.40 -6.04
CA ILE A 210 24.77 9.14 -6.05
C ILE A 210 26.20 9.41 -6.51
N ALA A 211 27.18 8.92 -5.74
CA ALA A 211 28.59 9.11 -6.06
C ALA A 211 29.10 8.08 -7.06
N MET A 212 29.60 8.58 -8.19
CA MET A 212 30.35 7.86 -9.21
C MET A 212 31.83 8.25 -9.16
N LEU A 213 32.67 7.46 -9.85
CA LEU A 213 34.12 7.70 -9.88
C LEU A 213 34.61 8.10 -11.27
N ASP A 214 35.45 9.14 -11.29
CA ASP A 214 36.18 9.61 -12.45
C ASP A 214 37.65 9.18 -12.36
N TYR A 215 37.95 8.05 -12.99
CA TYR A 215 39.30 7.52 -13.08
C TYR A 215 40.17 8.25 -14.12
N GLU A 216 39.55 8.90 -15.11
CA GLU A 216 40.25 9.68 -16.15
C GLU A 216 40.69 11.06 -15.64
N ARG A 217 40.12 11.49 -14.50
CA ARG A 217 40.42 12.75 -13.79
C ARG A 217 40.11 13.99 -14.62
N VAL A 218 39.04 13.92 -15.40
CA VAL A 218 38.57 15.01 -16.27
C VAL A 218 37.61 15.97 -15.55
N SER A 219 36.93 15.50 -14.50
CA SER A 219 36.07 16.29 -13.62
C SER A 219 36.86 17.19 -12.68
N ASP A 220 36.21 18.15 -12.04
CA ASP A 220 36.76 19.00 -10.98
C ASP A 220 36.36 18.53 -9.56
N GLY A 221 35.81 17.30 -9.46
CA GLY A 221 35.42 16.69 -8.21
C GLY A 221 36.57 16.47 -7.21
N PRO A 222 36.26 16.30 -5.92
CA PRO A 222 37.27 16.09 -4.90
C PRO A 222 38.04 14.79 -5.14
N GLU A 223 39.32 14.79 -4.79
CA GLU A 223 40.18 13.62 -4.94
C GLU A 223 39.92 12.64 -3.78
N ARG A 224 39.55 11.40 -4.11
CA ARG A 224 39.38 10.30 -3.15
C ARG A 224 40.10 9.07 -3.69
N GLY A 225 41.05 8.56 -2.92
CA GLY A 225 41.87 7.43 -3.37
C GLY A 225 42.64 7.77 -4.66
N CYS A 226 42.43 6.96 -5.70
CA CYS A 226 43.07 7.15 -7.01
C CYS A 226 42.21 7.97 -8.00
N ASP A 227 40.98 8.33 -7.62
CA ASP A 227 39.96 8.87 -8.52
C ASP A 227 39.49 10.26 -8.07
N ARG A 228 38.60 10.84 -8.87
CA ARG A 228 37.77 11.98 -8.46
C ARG A 228 36.34 11.52 -8.25
N VAL A 229 35.66 12.12 -7.29
CA VAL A 229 34.24 11.85 -7.02
C VAL A 229 33.40 12.74 -7.91
N VAL A 230 32.43 12.15 -8.59
CA VAL A 230 31.39 12.89 -9.30
C VAL A 230 30.05 12.47 -8.71
N VAL A 231 29.32 13.43 -8.15
CA VAL A 231 27.95 13.19 -7.67
C VAL A 231 27.01 13.43 -8.83
N ILE A 232 26.28 12.39 -9.21
CA ILE A 232 25.19 12.48 -10.18
C ILE A 232 23.86 12.58 -9.45
N GLU A 233 22.92 13.26 -10.08
CA GLU A 233 21.54 13.41 -9.60
C GLU A 233 20.70 12.33 -10.26
N HIS A 234 20.17 11.39 -9.48
CA HIS A 234 19.39 10.27 -10.00
C HIS A 234 17.94 10.35 -9.60
N ASP A 235 17.06 10.25 -10.59
CA ASP A 235 15.61 10.29 -10.41
C ASP A 235 15.08 8.96 -9.87
N LEU A 236 14.55 8.98 -8.64
CA LEU A 236 13.84 7.85 -8.05
C LEU A 236 12.36 7.91 -8.40
N VAL A 237 11.85 6.79 -8.90
CA VAL A 237 10.43 6.59 -9.13
C VAL A 237 9.99 5.32 -8.39
N PRO A 238 9.21 5.45 -7.31
CA PRO A 238 8.61 6.69 -6.77
C PRO A 238 9.54 7.50 -5.85
N ALA A 239 9.11 8.73 -5.53
CA ALA A 239 9.60 9.49 -4.38
C ALA A 239 9.58 8.68 -3.07
N THR A 240 10.48 9.01 -2.15
CA THR A 240 10.83 8.22 -0.97
C THR A 240 10.92 9.10 0.28
N THR A 241 10.41 8.60 1.40
CA THR A 241 10.55 9.27 2.71
C THR A 241 11.91 9.01 3.37
N THR A 242 12.73 8.13 2.79
CA THR A 242 14.07 7.76 3.30
C THR A 242 15.12 7.90 2.19
N PRO A 243 15.44 9.13 1.75
CA PRO A 243 16.24 9.35 0.54
C PRO A 243 17.68 8.84 0.65
N LEU A 244 18.30 8.91 1.83
CA LEU A 244 19.63 8.32 2.06
C LEU A 244 19.63 6.79 1.86
N ASN A 245 18.62 6.10 2.41
CA ASN A 245 18.49 4.65 2.23
C ASN A 245 18.22 4.29 0.77
N ALA A 246 17.40 5.10 0.09
CA ALA A 246 17.06 4.88 -1.31
C ALA A 246 18.25 5.13 -2.24
N ALA A 247 19.06 6.17 -2.00
CA ALA A 247 20.30 6.44 -2.75
C ALA A 247 21.28 5.28 -2.66
N LEU A 248 21.53 4.76 -1.45
CA LEU A 248 22.40 3.60 -1.26
C LEU A 248 21.81 2.32 -1.86
N THR A 249 20.49 2.12 -1.78
CA THR A 249 19.82 1.00 -2.46
C THR A 249 20.03 1.09 -3.97
N GLN A 250 19.85 2.28 -4.55
CA GLN A 250 19.99 2.52 -5.98
C GLN A 250 21.44 2.36 -6.46
N LEU A 251 22.42 2.81 -5.68
CA LEU A 251 23.83 2.61 -5.97
C LEU A 251 24.17 1.11 -6.18
N PHE A 252 23.65 0.24 -5.31
CA PHE A 252 23.82 -1.21 -5.43
C PHE A 252 22.91 -1.86 -6.48
N ALA A 253 21.88 -1.16 -6.96
CA ALA A 253 21.00 -1.65 -8.03
C ALA A 253 21.54 -1.36 -9.44
N PHE A 254 22.56 -0.51 -9.58
CA PHE A 254 23.21 -0.29 -10.87
C PHE A 254 24.07 -1.49 -11.25
N ASP A 255 23.63 -2.22 -12.26
CA ASP A 255 24.36 -3.36 -12.85
C ASP A 255 25.37 -2.94 -13.94
N LEU A 256 25.41 -1.65 -14.28
CA LEU A 256 26.33 -1.11 -15.28
C LEU A 256 27.60 -0.59 -14.60
N GLU A 257 28.76 -0.95 -15.18
CA GLU A 257 30.08 -0.43 -14.80
C GLU A 257 30.23 1.07 -15.10
N GLU A 258 29.36 1.63 -15.95
CA GLU A 258 29.31 3.05 -16.27
C GLU A 258 27.87 3.58 -16.19
N VAL A 259 27.69 4.68 -15.46
CA VAL A 259 26.42 5.38 -15.28
C VAL A 259 26.66 6.85 -15.62
N GLU A 260 25.93 7.35 -16.62
CA GLU A 260 26.06 8.73 -17.12
C GLU A 260 27.50 9.14 -17.53
N GLY A 261 28.29 8.17 -17.98
CA GLY A 261 29.69 8.40 -18.39
C GLY A 261 30.71 8.31 -17.25
N TRP A 262 30.27 8.01 -16.03
CA TRP A 262 31.13 7.86 -14.85
C TRP A 262 31.16 6.43 -14.35
N GLN A 263 32.27 6.00 -13.74
CA GLN A 263 32.44 4.61 -13.37
C GLN A 263 31.69 4.27 -12.08
N ASN A 264 31.05 3.11 -12.11
CA ASN A 264 30.37 2.49 -10.99
C ASN A 264 31.03 1.14 -10.66
N PHE A 265 31.89 1.13 -9.65
CA PHE A 265 32.58 -0.08 -9.20
C PHE A 265 31.69 -1.00 -8.37
N MET A 266 30.51 -0.53 -7.96
CA MET A 266 29.55 -1.37 -7.23
C MET A 266 29.06 -2.52 -8.10
N ALA A 267 28.90 -2.29 -9.41
CA ALA A 267 28.52 -3.31 -10.39
C ALA A 267 29.46 -4.54 -10.38
N GLU A 268 30.76 -4.35 -10.11
CA GLU A 268 31.73 -5.46 -10.00
C GLU A 268 31.59 -6.27 -8.69
N THR A 269 30.88 -5.74 -7.70
CA THR A 269 30.79 -6.31 -6.35
C THR A 269 29.40 -6.84 -5.99
N ASN A 270 28.35 -6.42 -6.71
CA ASN A 270 26.94 -6.67 -6.40
C ASN A 270 26.58 -8.16 -6.27
N ASP A 271 27.31 -9.06 -6.95
CA ASP A 271 27.13 -10.51 -6.84
C ASP A 271 27.53 -11.08 -5.45
N THR A 272 28.33 -10.34 -4.69
CA THR A 272 28.95 -10.83 -3.44
C THR A 272 28.76 -9.89 -2.25
N LEU A 273 28.53 -8.60 -2.49
CA LEU A 273 28.29 -7.59 -1.48
C LEU A 273 26.90 -6.99 -1.70
N SER A 274 26.12 -6.86 -0.63
CA SER A 274 24.78 -6.28 -0.71
C SER A 274 24.56 -5.24 0.38
N PHE A 275 23.85 -4.17 0.02
CA PHE A 275 23.34 -3.19 0.96
C PHE A 275 22.15 -3.77 1.74
N GLU A 276 22.20 -3.68 3.07
CA GLU A 276 21.10 -4.10 3.95
C GLU A 276 20.25 -2.91 4.37
N ARG A 277 20.88 -1.88 4.95
CA ARG A 277 20.21 -0.68 5.46
C ARG A 277 21.21 0.41 5.84
N VAL A 278 20.70 1.62 6.08
CA VAL A 278 21.44 2.72 6.71
C VAL A 278 20.62 3.33 7.85
N THR A 279 21.29 3.73 8.93
CA THR A 279 20.68 4.51 10.01
C THR A 279 21.43 5.81 10.19
N LEU A 280 20.72 6.90 10.45
CA LEU A 280 21.30 8.22 10.66
C LEU A 280 21.01 8.68 12.09
N GLU A 281 22.06 8.82 12.90
CA GLU A 281 21.98 9.30 14.28
C GLU A 281 23.01 10.41 14.49
N GLU A 282 22.57 11.59 14.92
CA GLU A 282 23.44 12.74 15.23
C GLU A 282 24.46 13.07 14.12
N GLY A 283 24.04 13.01 12.86
CA GLY A 283 24.90 13.29 11.69
C GLY A 283 25.81 12.13 11.27
N THR A 284 25.76 11.00 11.96
CA THR A 284 26.55 9.80 11.61
C THR A 284 25.68 8.78 10.89
N ALA A 285 26.00 8.49 9.62
CA ALA A 285 25.35 7.45 8.84
C ALA A 285 26.05 6.10 9.08
N ALA A 286 25.41 5.20 9.82
CA ALA A 286 25.84 3.82 9.96
C ALA A 286 25.25 2.96 8.84
N VAL A 287 26.11 2.54 7.90
CA VAL A 287 25.76 1.74 6.73
C VAL A 287 26.03 0.26 7.00
N TYR A 288 25.00 -0.57 6.86
CA TYR A 288 25.05 -2.00 7.11
C TYR A 288 25.02 -2.76 5.79
N LEU A 289 26.00 -3.63 5.64
CA LEU A 289 26.26 -4.43 4.45
C LEU A 289 26.31 -5.91 4.83
N THR A 290 25.94 -6.77 3.89
CA THR A 290 26.03 -8.23 4.03
C THR A 290 26.84 -8.82 2.90
N GLY A 291 27.45 -9.99 3.16
CA GLY A 291 28.21 -10.75 2.16
C GLY A 291 29.72 -10.56 2.30
N GLU A 292 30.42 -10.42 1.17
CA GLU A 292 31.87 -10.27 1.09
C GLU A 292 32.23 -9.32 -0.05
N LEU A 293 33.20 -8.42 0.18
CA LEU A 293 33.75 -7.62 -0.90
C LEU A 293 34.70 -8.46 -1.76
N SER A 294 34.28 -8.78 -2.98
CA SER A 294 35.07 -9.48 -3.99
C SER A 294 35.06 -8.72 -5.33
N GLY A 295 35.69 -9.26 -6.38
CA GLY A 295 35.70 -8.65 -7.72
C GLY A 295 36.82 -7.62 -7.95
N LEU A 296 37.08 -6.75 -6.97
CA LEU A 296 38.05 -5.66 -7.08
C LEU A 296 39.51 -6.14 -7.01
N ARG A 297 40.38 -5.59 -7.88
CA ARG A 297 41.78 -6.04 -8.02
C ARG A 297 42.77 -4.90 -8.15
N GLY A 298 43.19 -4.35 -7.03
CA GLY A 298 44.36 -3.48 -7.01
C GLY A 298 44.36 -2.53 -5.84
N VAL A 299 45.51 -1.90 -5.59
CA VAL A 299 45.62 -0.91 -4.50
C VAL A 299 44.65 0.26 -4.72
N CYS A 300 44.38 0.62 -5.97
CA CYS A 300 43.41 1.65 -6.32
C CYS A 300 41.98 1.16 -6.30
N ASP A 301 41.70 -0.10 -6.65
CA ASP A 301 40.33 -0.61 -6.75
C ASP A 301 39.75 -0.94 -5.38
N ASN A 302 40.57 -1.49 -4.48
CA ASN A 302 40.14 -1.89 -3.14
C ASN A 302 39.33 -0.81 -2.38
N PRO A 303 39.75 0.47 -2.34
CA PRO A 303 38.98 1.50 -1.65
C PRO A 303 37.77 2.04 -2.44
N ARG A 304 37.58 1.71 -3.72
CA ARG A 304 36.55 2.35 -4.57
C ARG A 304 35.14 2.06 -4.12
N ALA A 305 34.85 0.82 -3.73
CA ALA A 305 33.53 0.47 -3.20
C ALA A 305 33.22 1.27 -1.92
N ALA A 306 34.18 1.32 -0.98
CA ALA A 306 34.05 2.12 0.24
C ALA A 306 33.82 3.60 -0.08
N ILE A 307 34.61 4.17 -0.99
CA ILE A 307 34.50 5.57 -1.40
C ILE A 307 33.13 5.85 -2.01
N GLN A 308 32.61 5.03 -2.92
CA GLN A 308 31.29 5.30 -3.52
C GLN A 308 30.16 5.24 -2.50
N ILE A 309 30.22 4.30 -1.56
CA ILE A 309 29.23 4.18 -0.48
C ILE A 309 29.30 5.40 0.44
N GLU A 310 30.49 5.76 0.90
CA GLU A 310 30.71 6.91 1.78
C GLU A 310 30.30 8.22 1.12
N GLU A 311 30.75 8.47 -0.11
CA GLU A 311 30.49 9.73 -0.81
C GLU A 311 29.02 9.87 -1.23
N THR A 312 28.32 8.75 -1.51
CA THR A 312 26.87 8.77 -1.72
C THR A 312 26.15 9.19 -0.44
N ALA A 313 26.59 8.71 0.73
CA ALA A 313 26.00 9.11 2.00
C ALA A 313 26.36 10.56 2.38
N LEU A 314 27.62 10.98 2.18
CA LEU A 314 28.11 12.33 2.49
C LEU A 314 27.54 13.41 1.57
N ALA A 315 26.95 13.06 0.43
CA ALA A 315 26.27 14.01 -0.43
C ALA A 315 24.98 14.58 0.20
N PHE A 316 24.48 13.98 1.29
CA PHE A 316 23.36 14.51 2.06
C PHE A 316 23.84 15.47 3.14
N ASP A 317 23.31 16.70 3.15
CA ASP A 317 23.67 17.76 4.13
C ASP A 317 23.45 17.36 5.61
N THR A 318 22.66 16.31 5.87
CA THR A 318 22.40 15.78 7.21
C THR A 318 23.45 14.75 7.66
N VAL A 319 24.42 14.40 6.83
CA VAL A 319 25.44 13.39 7.09
C VAL A 319 26.81 14.06 7.21
N ASP A 320 27.35 14.08 8.43
CA ASP A 320 28.68 14.60 8.76
C ASP A 320 29.76 13.52 8.66
N SER A 321 29.41 12.26 8.90
CA SER A 321 30.34 11.13 8.88
C SER A 321 29.64 9.81 8.56
N VAL A 322 30.43 8.82 8.13
CA VAL A 322 29.94 7.50 7.71
C VAL A 322 30.70 6.42 8.46
N GLU A 323 29.97 5.43 8.97
CA GLU A 323 30.53 4.20 9.56
C GLU A 323 30.03 3.00 8.77
N LEU A 324 30.94 2.11 8.37
CA LEU A 324 30.60 0.92 7.60
C LEU A 324 30.62 -0.32 8.49
N PHE A 325 29.59 -1.16 8.34
CA PHE A 325 29.47 -2.45 9.01
C PHE A 325 29.27 -3.55 7.98
N LEU A 326 30.12 -4.57 7.97
CA LEU A 326 29.98 -5.75 7.12
C LEU A 326 29.66 -6.96 7.98
N ASN A 327 28.53 -7.62 7.71
CA ASN A 327 28.02 -8.74 8.50
C ASN A 327 27.91 -8.41 10.00
N GLY A 328 27.56 -7.16 10.31
CA GLY A 328 27.41 -6.65 11.68
C GLY A 328 28.70 -6.23 12.39
N GLU A 329 29.87 -6.34 11.75
CA GLU A 329 31.16 -5.90 12.32
C GLU A 329 31.68 -4.63 11.64
N PRO A 330 32.25 -3.66 12.39
CA PRO A 330 32.87 -2.48 11.80
C PRO A 330 33.95 -2.85 10.77
N THR A 331 33.96 -2.16 9.63
CA THR A 331 34.85 -2.47 8.51
C THR A 331 35.37 -1.20 7.83
N ASP A 332 36.50 -1.33 7.14
CA ASP A 332 37.00 -0.35 6.17
C ASP A 332 36.72 -0.80 4.71
N LEU A 333 35.95 -1.88 4.54
CA LEU A 333 35.68 -2.57 3.28
C LEU A 333 36.97 -2.88 2.50
N THR A 334 37.95 -3.46 3.17
CA THR A 334 39.09 -4.09 2.48
C THR A 334 38.71 -5.46 1.91
N PRO A 335 39.05 -5.78 0.64
CA PRO A 335 38.70 -7.07 0.04
C PRO A 335 39.20 -8.28 0.85
N GLY A 336 38.31 -9.24 1.05
CA GLY A 336 38.52 -10.44 1.85
C GLY A 336 39.35 -11.53 1.15
N GLY A 337 40.45 -11.21 0.46
CA GLY A 337 41.22 -12.25 -0.22
C GLY A 337 42.56 -11.79 -0.76
N ARG A 338 43.60 -12.58 -0.51
CA ARG A 338 44.81 -12.48 -1.34
C ARG A 338 44.41 -12.94 -2.74
N GLY A 339 44.35 -12.00 -3.68
CA GLY A 339 44.27 -12.33 -5.11
C GLY A 339 45.27 -13.44 -5.43
N GLN A 340 44.75 -14.56 -5.94
CA GLN A 340 45.56 -15.59 -6.58
C GLN A 340 45.70 -15.27 -8.06
#